data_AF-A0A964QMK8-F1
#
_entry.id   AF-A0A964QMK8-F1
#
_cell.length_a   1.000
_cell.length_b   1.000
_cell.length_c   1.000
_cell.angle_alpha   90.00
_cell.angle_beta   90.00
_cell.angle_gamma   90.00
#
_symmetry.space_group_name_H-M   'P 1'
#
loop_
_entity.id
_entity.type
_entity.pdbx_description
1 polymer ?
#
loop_
_entity_poly.entity_id
_entity_poly.type
_entity_poly.pdbx_seq_one_letter_code
_entity_poly.pdbx_strand_id
1 'polypeptide(L)'
;MKTTVLLLAAGLVFGGGVALAEQTSTRAMAEELLALMNMPQTIEQSLVAMRQMMPAQIEQMNKVMGEDKASAGVPEQTDKVMDILAEELTWDKVKDDYVGLYASTFTAEELGGLITFYKSPAGQAFVAKQPELMKHSMEIGQKLMVRLMPRLQTLHQEGKAEGVPQPADKKKSKK
;
A
#
# COMPACT_ATOMS: atom_id res chain seq x y z
N MET A 1 -52.39 34.57 -44.39
CA MET A 1 -51.28 35.44 -44.85
C MET A 1 -51.21 36.59 -43.85
N LYS A 2 -50.19 36.86 -43.03
CA LYS A 2 -48.74 36.59 -43.07
C LYS A 2 -48.21 36.42 -41.64
N THR A 3 -47.21 35.56 -41.53
CA THR A 3 -46.31 35.24 -40.41
C THR A 3 -45.53 36.45 -39.87
N THR A 4 -45.26 36.50 -38.56
CA THR A 4 -43.92 36.84 -38.02
C THR A 4 -43.81 36.28 -36.58
N VAL A 5 -43.07 35.19 -36.46
CA VAL A 5 -42.54 34.65 -35.20
C VAL A 5 -41.19 35.33 -34.98
N LEU A 6 -40.99 35.99 -33.85
CA LEU A 6 -39.67 36.49 -33.43
C LEU A 6 -39.21 35.68 -32.21
N LEU A 7 -38.38 34.69 -32.53
CA LEU A 7 -37.50 33.97 -31.62
C LEU A 7 -36.44 34.92 -31.06
N LEU A 8 -36.31 34.97 -29.73
CA LEU A 8 -35.11 35.46 -29.06
C LEU A 8 -34.63 34.34 -28.14
N ALA A 9 -33.78 33.48 -28.71
CA ALA A 9 -33.05 32.45 -28.00
C ALA A 9 -31.87 33.10 -27.26
N ALA A 10 -31.95 33.18 -25.94
CA ALA A 10 -30.80 33.49 -25.08
C ALA A 10 -30.02 32.19 -24.83
N GLY A 11 -29.06 31.90 -25.71
CA GLY A 11 -28.16 30.75 -25.63
C GLY A 11 -27.03 30.96 -24.63
N LEU A 12 -27.16 30.30 -23.49
CA LEU A 12 -26.15 29.56 -22.71
C LEU A 12 -24.66 29.73 -23.10
N VAL A 13 -23.91 30.47 -22.28
CA VAL A 13 -22.44 30.33 -22.15
C VAL A 13 -22.08 30.45 -20.66
N PHE A 14 -22.22 29.37 -19.89
CA PHE A 14 -21.76 29.31 -18.49
C PHE A 14 -21.18 27.94 -18.08
N GLY A 15 -20.76 27.11 -19.04
CA GLY A 15 -20.34 25.72 -18.79
C GLY A 15 -18.91 25.55 -18.23
N GLY A 16 -18.06 26.58 -18.25
CA GLY A 16 -16.64 26.44 -17.85
C GLY A 16 -16.35 26.63 -16.36
N GLY A 17 -17.12 27.47 -15.66
CA GLY A 17 -16.84 27.83 -14.26
C GLY A 17 -17.28 26.78 -13.24
N VAL A 18 -18.37 26.05 -13.53
CA VAL A 18 -18.94 25.06 -12.61
C VAL A 18 -18.04 23.83 -12.49
N ALA A 19 -17.51 23.35 -13.62
CA ALA A 19 -16.63 22.17 -13.64
C ALA A 19 -15.30 22.39 -12.88
N LEU A 20 -14.70 23.57 -12.99
CA LEU A 20 -13.46 23.90 -12.27
C LEU A 20 -13.69 24.11 -10.77
N ALA A 21 -14.81 24.72 -10.39
CA ALA A 21 -15.17 24.91 -8.99
C ALA A 21 -15.51 23.57 -8.31
N GLU A 22 -16.26 22.70 -8.99
CA GLU A 22 -16.59 21.36 -8.51
C GLU A 22 -15.33 20.50 -8.38
N GLN A 23 -14.45 20.49 -9.38
CA GLN A 23 -13.19 19.75 -9.33
C GLN A 23 -12.25 20.22 -8.20
N THR A 24 -12.18 21.53 -7.95
CA THR A 24 -11.43 22.09 -6.83
C THR A 24 -12.03 21.64 -5.49
N SER A 25 -13.35 21.60 -5.39
CA SER A 25 -14.05 21.14 -4.19
C SER A 25 -13.84 19.63 -3.92
N THR A 26 -13.87 18.80 -4.96
CA THR A 26 -13.63 17.36 -4.85
C THR A 26 -12.19 17.05 -4.44
N ARG A 27 -11.19 17.79 -4.96
CA ARG A 27 -9.80 17.65 -4.51
C ARG A 27 -9.62 18.02 -3.04
N ALA A 28 -10.25 19.09 -2.58
CA ALA A 28 -10.19 19.47 -1.17
C ALA A 28 -10.82 18.40 -0.25
N MET A 29 -11.96 17.83 -0.66
CA MET A 29 -12.59 16.72 0.07
C MET A 29 -11.71 15.47 0.09
N ALA A 30 -11.09 15.11 -1.05
CA ALA A 30 -10.18 13.98 -1.12
C ALA A 30 -8.97 14.16 -0.19
N GLU A 31 -8.37 15.36 -0.16
CA GLU A 31 -7.28 15.68 0.75
C GLU A 31 -7.71 15.54 2.22
N GLU A 32 -8.87 16.09 2.57
CA GLU A 32 -9.41 15.97 3.93
C GLU A 32 -9.64 14.51 4.34
N LEU A 33 -10.22 13.70 3.44
CA LEU A 33 -10.42 12.27 3.68
C LEU A 33 -9.09 11.54 3.93
N LEU A 34 -8.07 11.81 3.10
CA LEU A 34 -6.74 11.19 3.25
C LEU A 34 -6.06 11.58 4.56
N ALA A 35 -6.23 12.83 5.00
CA ALA A 35 -5.76 13.28 6.30
C ALA A 35 -6.50 12.57 7.46
N LEU A 36 -7.83 12.42 7.37
CA LEU A 36 -8.64 11.70 8.37
C LEU A 36 -8.28 10.21 8.46
N MET A 37 -7.84 9.61 7.36
CA MET A 37 -7.34 8.24 7.31
C MET A 37 -5.90 8.08 7.85
N ASN A 38 -5.26 9.17 8.30
CA ASN A 38 -3.86 9.22 8.72
C ASN A 38 -2.87 8.77 7.61
N MET A 39 -3.18 9.06 6.35
CA MET A 39 -2.29 8.69 5.24
C MET A 39 -0.90 9.35 5.34
N PRO A 40 -0.76 10.65 5.66
CA PRO A 40 0.55 11.27 5.83
C PRO A 40 1.43 10.53 6.85
N GLN A 41 0.87 10.25 8.03
CA GLN A 41 1.57 9.54 9.11
C GLN A 41 1.89 8.10 8.74
N THR A 42 1.00 7.43 8.00
CA THR A 42 1.24 6.05 7.54
C THR A 42 2.41 5.97 6.56
N ILE A 43 2.54 6.94 5.64
CA ILE A 43 3.68 7.01 4.72
C ILE A 43 4.99 7.18 5.50
N GLU A 44 5.03 8.14 6.45
CA GLU A 44 6.20 8.35 7.31
C GLU A 44 6.56 7.09 8.12
N GLN A 45 5.57 6.45 8.74
CA GLN A 45 5.78 5.23 9.52
C GLN A 45 6.25 4.07 8.66
N SER A 46 5.78 3.96 7.41
CA SER A 46 6.21 2.91 6.48
C SER A 46 7.71 3.01 6.14
N LEU A 47 8.22 4.22 5.96
CA LEU A 47 9.64 4.48 5.74
C LEU A 47 10.48 4.12 6.97
N VAL A 48 10.00 4.49 8.17
CA VAL A 48 10.67 4.13 9.43
C VAL A 48 10.72 2.61 9.60
N ALA A 49 9.60 1.92 9.36
CA ALA A 49 9.54 0.46 9.44
C ALA A 49 10.47 -0.20 8.41
N MET A 50 10.54 0.32 7.18
CA MET A 50 11.42 -0.17 6.14
C MET A 50 12.90 -0.02 6.52
N ARG A 51 13.30 1.14 7.06
CA ARG A 51 14.66 1.38 7.57
C ARG A 51 15.04 0.41 8.69
N GLN A 52 14.09 0.07 9.57
CA GLN A 52 14.31 -0.86 10.68
C GLN A 52 14.42 -2.32 10.21
N MET A 53 13.62 -2.73 9.23
CA MET A 53 13.54 -4.13 8.78
C MET A 53 14.62 -4.50 7.76
N MET A 54 15.03 -3.56 6.91
CA MET A 54 15.90 -3.86 5.79
C MET A 54 17.27 -4.46 6.19
N PRO A 55 17.99 -3.97 7.22
CA PRO A 55 19.27 -4.57 7.61
C PRO A 55 19.14 -6.05 7.98
N ALA A 56 18.09 -6.40 8.74
CA ALA A 56 17.81 -7.78 9.12
C ALA A 56 17.46 -8.64 7.90
N GLN A 57 16.74 -8.09 6.92
CA GLN A 57 16.40 -8.78 5.69
C GLN A 57 17.62 -9.03 4.80
N ILE A 58 18.52 -8.06 4.68
CA ILE A 58 19.81 -8.21 3.96
C ILE A 58 20.69 -9.26 4.64
N GLU A 59 20.81 -9.21 5.96
CA GLU A 59 21.58 -10.22 6.72
C GLU A 59 21.03 -11.63 6.49
N GLN A 60 19.71 -11.78 6.54
CA GLN A 60 19.06 -13.06 6.28
C GLN A 60 19.29 -13.54 4.84
N MET A 61 19.21 -12.65 3.86
CA MET A 61 19.44 -12.98 2.45
C MET A 61 20.90 -13.41 2.20
N ASN A 62 21.87 -12.72 2.79
CA ASN A 62 23.29 -13.10 2.71
C ASN A 62 23.56 -14.49 3.27
N LYS A 63 22.92 -14.85 4.39
CA LYS A 63 23.01 -16.19 4.98
C LYS A 63 22.48 -17.29 4.05
N VAL A 64 21.43 -17.00 3.27
CA VAL A 64 20.81 -17.98 2.35
C VAL A 64 21.62 -18.11 1.06
N MET A 65 22.16 -17.01 0.52
CA MET A 65 22.91 -17.02 -0.74
C MET A 65 24.36 -17.51 -0.57
N GLY A 66 24.85 -17.66 0.67
CA GLY A 66 26.22 -18.10 0.94
C GLY A 66 27.28 -17.10 0.48
N GLU A 67 26.88 -15.84 0.29
CA GLU A 67 27.78 -14.76 -0.12
C GLU A 67 28.32 -14.07 1.13
N ASP A 68 29.65 -14.06 1.28
CA ASP A 68 30.37 -13.38 2.35
C ASP A 68 30.25 -11.85 2.18
N LYS A 69 29.12 -11.27 2.60
CA LYS A 69 28.86 -9.83 2.81
C LYS A 69 29.16 -8.86 1.64
N ALA A 70 29.67 -9.31 0.50
CA ALA A 70 30.28 -8.48 -0.53
C ALA A 70 29.38 -8.23 -1.75
N SER A 71 28.29 -8.97 -1.90
CA SER A 71 27.41 -8.96 -3.08
C SER A 71 26.07 -8.25 -2.87
N ALA A 72 25.50 -8.27 -1.66
CA ALA A 72 24.24 -7.60 -1.37
C ALA A 72 24.48 -6.20 -0.77
N GLY A 73 24.98 -5.27 -1.59
CA GLY A 73 25.05 -3.83 -1.29
C GLY A 73 25.90 -3.46 -0.06
N VAL A 74 26.99 -2.73 -0.27
CA VAL A 74 27.73 -2.11 0.84
C VAL A 74 26.71 -1.35 1.73
N PRO A 75 26.75 -1.47 3.07
CA PRO A 75 25.78 -0.80 3.96
C PRO A 75 25.56 0.68 3.63
N GLU A 76 26.62 1.36 3.17
CA GLU A 76 26.58 2.74 2.70
C GLU A 76 25.69 2.96 1.46
N GLN A 77 25.60 2.00 0.53
CA GLN A 77 24.71 2.05 -0.62
C GLN A 77 23.25 1.83 -0.20
N THR A 78 23.02 0.94 0.75
CA THR A 78 21.71 0.67 1.36
C THR A 78 21.18 1.90 2.09
N ASP A 79 22.02 2.58 2.86
CA ASP A 79 21.66 3.81 3.57
C ASP A 79 21.35 4.94 2.58
N LYS A 80 22.17 5.11 1.53
CA LYS A 80 21.90 6.09 0.46
C LYS A 80 20.57 5.84 -0.25
N VAL A 81 20.21 4.58 -0.52
CA VAL A 81 18.90 4.24 -1.09
C VAL A 81 17.77 4.64 -0.13
N MET A 82 17.92 4.40 1.18
CA MET A 82 16.91 4.80 2.16
C MET A 82 16.80 6.29 2.37
N ASP A 83 17.89 7.03 2.18
CA ASP A 83 17.87 8.50 2.21
C ASP A 83 17.13 9.05 1.00
N ILE A 84 17.39 8.52 -0.20
CA ILE A 84 16.63 8.88 -1.41
C ILE A 84 15.15 8.55 -1.23
N LEU A 85 14.81 7.35 -0.74
CA LEU A 85 13.42 6.96 -0.52
C LEU A 85 12.75 7.85 0.54
N ALA A 86 13.45 8.22 1.61
CA ALA A 86 12.89 9.12 2.62
C ALA A 86 12.72 10.55 2.10
N GLU A 87 13.56 10.99 1.18
CA GLU A 87 13.44 12.29 0.51
C GLU A 87 12.28 12.31 -0.50
N GLU A 88 12.06 11.22 -1.23
CA GLU A 88 11.04 11.13 -2.29
C GLU A 88 9.65 10.73 -1.78
N LEU A 89 9.58 9.80 -0.81
CA LEU A 89 8.31 9.30 -0.26
C LEU A 89 7.85 10.13 0.93
N THR A 90 7.83 11.44 0.77
CA THR A 90 7.22 12.36 1.74
C THR A 90 5.78 12.65 1.33
N TRP A 91 4.90 12.91 2.30
CA TRP A 91 3.52 13.28 2.00
C TRP A 91 3.46 14.45 1.02
N ASP A 92 4.27 15.49 1.21
CA ASP A 92 4.27 16.67 0.34
C ASP A 92 4.58 16.34 -1.13
N LYS A 93 5.44 15.36 -1.40
CA LYS A 93 5.79 14.97 -2.78
C LYS A 93 4.76 14.06 -3.44
N VAL A 94 4.09 13.20 -2.67
CA VAL A 94 3.13 12.23 -3.22
C VAL A 94 1.67 12.68 -3.11
N LYS A 95 1.40 13.71 -2.30
CA LYS A 95 0.05 14.20 -1.99
C LYS A 95 -0.77 14.46 -3.25
N ASP A 96 -0.23 15.16 -4.23
CA ASP A 96 -0.99 15.55 -5.42
C ASP A 96 -1.47 14.35 -6.25
N ASP A 97 -0.68 13.27 -6.29
CA ASP A 97 -1.03 12.02 -6.95
C ASP A 97 -2.15 11.30 -6.18
N TYR A 98 -2.03 11.19 -4.86
CA TYR A 98 -3.06 10.56 -4.02
C TYR A 98 -4.38 11.35 -4.03
N VAL A 99 -4.32 12.68 -3.89
CA VAL A 99 -5.49 13.56 -3.98
C VAL A 99 -6.13 13.45 -5.36
N GLY A 100 -5.33 13.45 -6.43
CA GLY A 100 -5.81 13.26 -7.79
C GLY A 100 -6.50 11.91 -8.00
N LEU A 101 -5.90 10.83 -7.49
CA LEU A 101 -6.48 9.49 -7.54
C LEU A 101 -7.85 9.47 -6.86
N TYR A 102 -7.96 9.95 -5.62
CA TYR A 102 -9.22 9.92 -4.89
C TYR A 102 -10.28 10.83 -5.52
N ALA A 103 -9.91 12.05 -5.91
CA ALA A 103 -10.83 13.01 -6.51
C ALA A 103 -11.34 12.59 -7.91
N SER A 104 -10.60 11.73 -8.62
CA SER A 104 -11.04 11.16 -9.90
C SER A 104 -11.81 9.84 -9.75
N THR A 105 -11.69 9.17 -8.61
CA THR A 105 -12.31 7.86 -8.37
C THR A 105 -13.67 7.98 -7.68
N PHE A 106 -13.81 8.94 -6.76
CA PHE A 106 -15.03 9.14 -5.97
C PHE A 106 -15.77 10.40 -6.40
N THR A 107 -17.10 10.35 -6.31
CA THR A 107 -17.95 11.54 -6.43
C THR A 107 -17.86 12.41 -5.18
N ALA A 108 -18.24 13.69 -5.29
CA ALA A 108 -18.29 14.60 -4.14
C ALA A 108 -19.24 14.11 -3.03
N GLU A 109 -20.35 13.47 -3.40
CA GLU A 109 -21.31 12.90 -2.45
C GLU A 109 -20.69 11.73 -1.66
N GLU A 110 -20.01 10.81 -2.34
CA GLU A 110 -19.33 9.67 -1.70
C GLU A 110 -18.19 10.14 -0.78
N LEU A 111 -17.38 11.10 -1.23
CA LEU A 111 -16.34 11.71 -0.40
C LEU A 111 -16.95 12.37 0.84
N GLY A 112 -18.04 13.13 0.69
CA GLY A 112 -18.74 13.74 1.81
C GLY A 112 -19.26 12.70 2.83
N GLY A 113 -19.80 11.58 2.35
CA GLY A 113 -20.21 10.46 3.19
C GLY A 113 -19.05 9.83 3.96
N LEU A 114 -17.93 9.58 3.28
CA LEU A 114 -16.72 9.03 3.90
C LEU A 114 -16.14 9.99 4.95
N ILE A 115 -16.01 11.28 4.63
CA ILE A 115 -15.54 12.31 5.56
C ILE A 115 -16.43 12.34 6.81
N THR A 116 -17.75 12.29 6.64
CA THR A 116 -18.69 12.27 7.76
C THR A 116 -18.47 11.06 8.65
N PHE A 117 -18.27 9.88 8.06
CA PHE A 117 -17.96 8.66 8.81
C PHE A 117 -16.63 8.79 9.56
N TYR A 118 -15.53 9.17 8.89
CA TYR A 118 -14.21 9.24 9.50
C TYR A 118 -14.08 10.36 10.56
N LYS A 119 -14.91 11.41 10.49
CA LYS A 119 -15.05 12.40 11.57
C LYS A 119 -15.86 11.92 12.77
N SER A 120 -16.71 10.91 12.60
CA SER A 120 -17.52 10.39 13.70
C SER A 120 -16.66 9.70 14.78
N PRO A 121 -17.13 9.61 16.03
CA PRO A 121 -16.41 8.87 17.08
C PRO A 121 -16.09 7.42 16.69
N ALA A 122 -16.98 6.77 15.95
CA ALA A 122 -16.78 5.41 15.47
C ALA A 122 -15.70 5.34 14.37
N GLY A 123 -15.69 6.27 13.42
CA GLY A 123 -14.69 6.34 12.35
C GLY A 123 -13.28 6.66 12.89
N GLN A 124 -13.18 7.61 13.83
CA GLN A 124 -11.91 7.90 14.51
C GLN A 124 -11.40 6.68 15.30
N ALA A 125 -12.29 6.00 16.03
CA ALA A 125 -11.93 4.77 16.73
C ALA A 125 -11.50 3.66 15.78
N PHE A 126 -12.14 3.55 14.61
CA PHE A 126 -11.78 2.59 13.58
C PHE A 126 -10.35 2.82 13.07
N VAL A 127 -10.00 4.05 12.65
CA VAL A 127 -8.66 4.40 12.20
C VAL A 127 -7.62 4.15 13.29
N ALA A 128 -7.89 4.58 14.53
CA ALA A 128 -6.97 4.40 15.65
C ALA A 128 -6.73 2.93 16.01
N LYS A 129 -7.71 2.04 15.79
CA LYS A 129 -7.64 0.61 16.14
C LYS A 129 -7.15 -0.27 15.00
N GLN A 130 -7.03 0.24 13.77
CA GLN A 130 -6.53 -0.55 12.63
C GLN A 130 -5.17 -1.21 12.90
N PRO A 131 -4.15 -0.52 13.46
CA PRO A 131 -2.85 -1.14 13.74
C PRO A 131 -2.95 -2.30 14.73
N GLU A 132 -3.79 -2.16 15.77
CA GLU A 132 -4.04 -3.22 16.76
C GLU A 132 -4.72 -4.43 16.11
N LEU A 133 -5.73 -4.20 15.27
CA LEU A 133 -6.40 -5.25 14.53
C LEU A 133 -5.43 -6.01 13.62
N MET A 134 -4.58 -5.31 12.88
CA MET A 134 -3.56 -5.94 12.02
C MET A 134 -2.59 -6.78 12.83
N LYS A 135 -2.11 -6.28 13.97
CA LYS A 135 -1.24 -7.04 14.88
C LYS A 135 -1.93 -8.33 15.35
N HIS A 136 -3.17 -8.23 15.83
CA HIS A 136 -3.92 -9.40 16.29
C HIS A 136 -4.20 -10.39 15.15
N SER A 137 -4.48 -9.91 13.94
CA SER A 137 -4.62 -10.76 12.75
C SER A 137 -3.34 -11.55 12.44
N MET A 138 -2.16 -10.92 12.55
CA MET A 138 -0.89 -11.63 12.39
C MET A 138 -0.68 -12.72 13.45
N GLU A 139 -1.00 -12.44 14.72
CA GLU A 139 -0.91 -13.42 15.80
C GLU A 139 -1.83 -14.63 15.60
N ILE A 140 -3.04 -14.40 15.06
CA ILE A 140 -3.96 -15.48 14.68
C ILE A 140 -3.32 -16.37 13.60
N GLY A 141 -2.73 -15.77 12.57
CA GLY A 141 -2.02 -16.51 11.51
C GLY A 141 -0.84 -17.32 12.03
N GLN A 142 -0.04 -16.74 12.94
CA GLN A 142 1.07 -17.44 13.59
C GLN A 142 0.59 -18.65 14.41
N LYS A 143 -0.48 -18.49 15.20
CA LYS A 143 -1.09 -19.60 15.97
C LYS A 143 -1.61 -20.71 15.07
N LEU A 144 -2.19 -20.35 13.92
CA LEU A 144 -2.63 -21.32 12.92
C LEU A 144 -1.44 -22.12 12.38
N MET A 145 -0.33 -21.45 12.02
CA MET A 145 0.89 -22.12 11.56
C MET A 145 1.44 -23.09 12.60
N VAL A 146 1.56 -22.67 13.87
CA VAL A 146 2.02 -23.54 14.97
C VAL A 146 1.15 -24.79 15.10
N ARG A 147 -0.18 -24.65 14.96
CA ARG A 147 -1.13 -25.77 15.00
C ARG A 147 -0.95 -26.72 13.81
N LEU A 148 -0.65 -26.19 12.63
CA LEU A 148 -0.51 -26.98 11.39
C LEU A 148 0.87 -27.65 11.25
N MET A 149 1.92 -27.10 11.87
CA MET A 149 3.30 -27.60 11.76
C MET A 149 3.45 -29.11 11.97
N PRO A 150 2.86 -29.76 13.00
CA PRO A 150 2.97 -31.21 13.19
C PRO A 150 2.40 -32.00 12.00
N ARG A 151 1.25 -31.59 11.46
CA ARG A 151 0.62 -32.26 10.31
C ARG A 151 1.47 -32.10 9.05
N LEU A 152 2.06 -30.92 8.83
CA LEU A 152 2.98 -30.68 7.72
C LEU A 152 4.26 -31.51 7.86
N GLN A 153 4.78 -31.68 9.08
CA GLN A 153 5.92 -32.55 9.35
C GLN A 153 5.61 -34.03 9.09
N THR A 154 4.42 -34.52 9.46
CA THR A 154 3.97 -35.88 9.17
C THR A 154 3.89 -36.14 7.67
N LEU A 155 3.23 -35.25 6.91
CA LEU A 155 3.16 -35.35 5.45
C LEU A 155 4.55 -35.37 4.78
N HIS A 156 5.49 -34.56 5.27
CA HIS A 156 6.86 -34.54 4.76
C HIS A 156 7.63 -35.84 5.08
N GLN A 157 7.32 -36.50 6.20
CA GLN A 157 7.91 -37.80 6.57
C GLN A 157 7.29 -38.93 5.76
N GLU A 158 5.97 -38.92 5.54
CA GLU A 158 5.25 -39.88 4.69
C GLU A 158 5.74 -39.82 3.24
N GLY A 159 5.87 -38.62 2.67
CA GLY A 159 6.41 -38.43 1.31
C GLY A 159 7.90 -38.76 1.15
N LYS A 160 8.66 -38.85 2.25
CA LYS A 160 10.05 -39.38 2.26
C LYS A 160 10.10 -40.90 2.43
N ALA A 161 9.10 -41.50 3.09
CA ALA A 161 8.97 -42.94 3.26
C ALA A 161 8.41 -43.62 2.00
N GLU A 162 7.57 -42.92 1.24
CA GLU A 162 7.13 -43.30 -0.10
C GLU A 162 8.18 -42.83 -1.13
N GLY A 163 9.21 -43.65 -1.37
CA GLY A 163 10.39 -43.29 -2.16
C GLY A 163 10.12 -42.60 -3.51
N VAL A 164 10.13 -41.27 -3.50
CA VAL A 164 10.38 -40.46 -4.71
C VAL A 164 11.90 -40.35 -4.85
N PRO A 165 12.51 -40.85 -5.95
CA PRO A 165 13.95 -40.80 -6.11
C PRO A 165 14.42 -39.35 -6.14
N GLN A 166 15.26 -38.99 -5.17
CA GLN A 166 16.00 -37.74 -5.18
C GLN A 166 16.90 -37.71 -6.42
N PRO A 167 16.89 -36.64 -7.25
CA PRO A 167 17.71 -36.60 -8.45
C PRO A 167 19.17 -36.78 -8.07
N ALA A 168 19.78 -37.83 -8.62
CA ALA A 168 21.14 -38.25 -8.31
C ALA A 168 22.13 -37.08 -8.47
N ASP A 169 22.95 -36.89 -7.43
CA ASP A 169 24.13 -36.03 -7.43
C ASP A 169 25.04 -36.43 -8.61
N LYS A 170 24.96 -35.67 -9.71
CA LYS A 170 25.91 -35.80 -10.83
C LYS A 170 27.24 -35.15 -10.42
N LYS A 171 27.94 -35.72 -9.45
CA LYS A 171 29.37 -35.41 -9.21
C LYS A 171 30.09 -36.62 -8.63
N LYS A 172 30.67 -37.40 -9.55
CA LYS A 172 32.07 -37.90 -9.56
C LYS A 172 32.15 -39.23 -10.32
N SER A 173 32.40 -39.16 -11.62
CA SER A 173 33.22 -40.18 -12.28
C SER A 173 33.82 -39.63 -13.58
N LYS A 174 35.13 -39.39 -13.51
CA LYS A 174 36.18 -39.18 -14.52
C LYS A 174 37.21 -38.33 -13.77
N LYS A 175 38.19 -38.91 -13.10
CA LYS A 175 39.14 -39.91 -13.60
C LYS A 175 39.73 -40.70 -12.44
#